data_AF-A0A9Q8UU66-F1
#
_entry.id   AF-A0A9Q8UU66-F1
#
_cell.length_a   1.000
_cell.length_b   1.000
_cell.length_c   1.000
_cell.angle_alpha   90.00
_cell.angle_beta   90.00
_cell.angle_gamma   90.00
#
_symmetry.space_group_name_H-M   'P 1'
#
loop_
_entity.id
_entity.type
_entity.pdbx_description
1 polymer ?
#
loop_
_entity_poly.entity_id
_entity_poly.type
_entity_poly.pdbx_seq_one_letter_code
_entity_poly.pdbx_strand_id
1 'polypeptide(L)'
;MSISANDFHVAAKGLSDTRLKLEDQSSWEQVQLLTLYGSSYLRITKPLPAGEDQNARRDSSESAADLALHEVDEEALPVQQHPTSASPRVIYDIVHSPSYQVPVLYLTFKDFPSGARPSLDEVYDLLVPAAHQSQLESVGVMGALSMAEHPVTGTPAYFVHPCRTQEAMLALVTERTVKPQDYLLLWLGVIGGGVGLNMPIELAQMVGASSGR
;
A
#
# COMPACT_ATOMS: atom_id res chain seq x y z
N MET A 1 7.80 4.89 -21.10
CA MET A 1 6.62 5.75 -21.33
C MET A 1 6.35 6.60 -20.09
N SER A 2 6.14 7.90 -20.26
CA SER A 2 5.84 8.86 -19.19
C SER A 2 4.35 9.24 -19.15
N ILE A 3 3.95 9.92 -18.08
CA ILE A 3 2.64 10.59 -17.92
C ILE A 3 2.87 12.00 -17.36
N SER A 4 2.08 12.97 -17.82
CA SER A 4 2.14 14.34 -17.27
C SER A 4 1.47 14.42 -15.88
N ALA A 5 1.79 15.44 -15.09
CA ALA A 5 1.13 15.64 -13.79
C ALA A 5 -0.39 15.88 -13.94
N ASN A 6 -0.81 16.56 -15.01
CA ASN A 6 -2.22 16.80 -15.32
C ASN A 6 -2.94 15.50 -15.69
N ASP A 7 -2.34 14.69 -16.56
CA ASP A 7 -2.93 13.41 -16.97
C ASP A 7 -3.00 12.44 -15.79
N PHE A 8 -1.96 12.42 -14.94
CA PHE A 8 -1.98 11.68 -13.68
C PHE A 8 -3.15 12.12 -12.80
N HIS A 9 -3.36 13.44 -12.62
CA HIS A 9 -4.48 13.96 -11.84
C HIS A 9 -5.83 13.52 -12.42
N VAL A 10 -6.02 13.63 -13.73
CA VAL A 10 -7.24 13.20 -14.43
C VAL A 10 -7.51 11.70 -14.20
N ALA A 11 -6.47 10.88 -14.35
CA ALA A 11 -6.56 9.43 -14.14
C ALA A 11 -6.90 9.08 -12.68
N ALA A 12 -6.19 9.69 -11.73
CA ALA A 12 -6.39 9.48 -10.30
C ALA A 12 -7.80 9.92 -9.84
N LYS A 13 -8.29 11.05 -10.36
CA LYS A 13 -9.65 11.51 -10.12
C LYS A 13 -10.67 10.52 -10.66
N GLY A 14 -10.49 10.05 -11.90
CA GLY A 14 -11.38 9.07 -12.52
C GLY A 14 -11.46 7.76 -11.73
N LEU A 15 -10.33 7.29 -11.18
CA LEU A 15 -10.27 6.09 -10.34
C LEU A 15 -10.99 6.30 -9.00
N SER A 16 -10.76 7.43 -8.34
CA SER A 16 -11.44 7.81 -7.09
C SER A 16 -12.96 7.93 -7.28
N ASP A 17 -13.40 8.61 -8.33
CA ASP A 17 -14.82 8.80 -8.65
C ASP A 17 -15.51 7.47 -8.99
N THR A 18 -14.81 6.57 -9.70
CA THR A 18 -15.35 5.25 -10.04
C THR A 18 -15.49 4.39 -8.78
N ARG A 19 -14.51 4.41 -7.87
CA ARG A 19 -14.59 3.68 -6.60
C ARG A 19 -15.78 4.11 -5.75
N LEU A 20 -16.12 5.40 -5.74
CA LEU A 20 -17.28 5.92 -4.99
C LEU A 20 -18.63 5.42 -5.52
N LYS A 21 -18.70 4.99 -6.78
CA LYS A 21 -19.92 4.45 -7.40
C LYS A 21 -20.06 2.94 -7.22
N LEU A 22 -19.01 2.28 -6.73
CA LEU A 22 -18.96 0.85 -6.54
C LEU A 22 -19.30 0.50 -5.09
N GLU A 23 -20.45 -0.16 -4.92
CA GLU A 23 -20.79 -0.89 -3.71
C GLU A 23 -20.35 -2.34 -3.88
N ASP A 24 -19.06 -2.59 -3.63
CA ASP A 24 -18.47 -3.93 -3.66
C ASP A 24 -17.80 -4.29 -2.32
N GLN A 25 -17.50 -5.57 -2.15
CA GLN A 25 -16.66 -6.07 -1.04
C GLN A 25 -15.17 -6.03 -1.43
N SER A 26 -14.73 -5.01 -2.18
CA SER A 26 -13.33 -4.96 -2.61
C SER A 26 -12.37 -4.83 -1.43
N SER A 27 -11.16 -5.34 -1.61
CA SER A 27 -10.06 -5.17 -0.65
C SER A 27 -9.59 -3.73 -0.49
N TRP A 28 -10.11 -2.79 -1.29
CA TRP A 28 -9.79 -1.37 -1.23
C TRP A 28 -10.86 -0.67 -0.40
N GLU A 29 -10.61 -0.50 0.90
CA GLU A 29 -11.52 0.17 1.85
C GLU A 29 -11.81 1.61 1.42
N GLN A 30 -10.78 2.31 0.97
CA GLN A 30 -10.87 3.73 0.66
C GLN A 30 -9.94 4.08 -0.50
N VAL A 31 -10.45 4.88 -1.45
CA VAL A 31 -9.66 5.48 -2.53
C VAL A 31 -9.99 6.96 -2.58
N GLN A 32 -8.99 7.82 -2.40
CA GLN A 32 -9.18 9.26 -2.33
C GLN A 32 -8.10 10.00 -3.10
N LEU A 33 -8.52 10.92 -3.96
CA LEU A 33 -7.62 11.95 -4.49
C LEU A 33 -7.48 13.07 -3.45
N LEU A 34 -6.27 13.21 -2.90
CA LEU A 34 -5.94 14.21 -1.90
C LEU A 34 -5.04 15.28 -2.50
N THR A 35 -5.03 16.47 -1.90
CA THR A 35 -4.09 17.54 -2.26
C THR A 35 -3.55 18.17 -0.99
N LEU A 36 -2.23 18.27 -0.89
CA LEU A 36 -1.54 18.90 0.23
C LEU A 36 -0.36 19.70 -0.31
N TYR A 37 -0.20 20.94 0.16
CA TYR A 37 0.84 21.88 -0.31
C TYR A 37 0.92 22.02 -1.84
N GLY A 38 -0.24 21.98 -2.52
CA GLY A 38 -0.31 22.09 -3.99
C GLY A 38 0.05 20.82 -4.77
N SER A 39 0.42 19.73 -4.09
CA SER A 39 0.69 18.43 -4.70
C SER A 39 -0.51 17.51 -4.54
N SER A 40 -1.07 17.02 -5.64
CA SER A 40 -2.12 15.99 -5.62
C SER A 40 -1.51 14.59 -5.60
N TYR A 41 -2.13 13.70 -4.84
CA TYR A 41 -1.75 12.29 -4.76
C TYR A 41 -2.97 11.41 -4.52
N LEU A 42 -2.91 10.18 -5.02
CA LEU A 42 -3.97 9.21 -4.83
C LEU A 42 -3.65 8.34 -3.62
N ARG A 43 -4.53 8.32 -2.62
CA ARG A 43 -4.42 7.46 -1.45
C ARG A 43 -5.36 6.27 -1.57
N ILE A 44 -4.83 5.07 -1.38
CA ILE A 44 -5.59 3.82 -1.31
C ILE A 44 -5.32 3.17 0.05
N THR A 45 -6.36 2.89 0.82
CA THR A 45 -6.27 2.19 2.11
C THR A 45 -6.76 0.77 1.94
N LYS A 46 -6.00 -0.20 2.46
CA LYS A 46 -6.38 -1.61 2.51
C LYS A 46 -6.20 -2.18 3.92
N PRO A 47 -7.11 -3.05 4.38
CA PRO A 47 -6.87 -3.83 5.59
C PRO A 47 -5.73 -4.80 5.32
N LEU A 48 -4.88 -4.98 6.32
CA LEU A 48 -3.96 -6.11 6.35
C LEU A 48 -4.70 -7.33 6.91
N PRO A 49 -4.42 -8.54 6.42
CA PRO A 49 -4.89 -9.74 7.08
C PRO A 49 -4.39 -9.71 8.53
N ALA A 50 -5.28 -9.94 9.49
CA ALA A 50 -4.87 -10.17 10.87
C ALA A 50 -3.96 -11.41 10.83
N GLY A 51 -2.68 -11.24 11.17
CA GLY A 51 -1.76 -12.37 11.21
C GLY A 51 -2.36 -13.44 12.13
N GLU A 52 -2.55 -14.65 11.61
CA GLU A 52 -2.87 -15.79 12.47
C GLU A 52 -1.75 -15.87 13.53
N ASP A 53 -2.15 -15.85 14.80
CA ASP A 53 -1.25 -15.86 15.95
C ASP A 53 -0.13 -16.90 15.79
N GLN A 54 1.06 -16.45 15.38
CA GLN A 54 2.27 -17.28 15.43
C GLN A 54 2.74 -17.53 16.87
N ASN A 55 1.96 -17.09 17.86
CA ASN A 55 2.21 -17.34 19.28
C ASN A 55 1.79 -18.75 19.75
N ALA A 56 1.16 -19.56 18.91
CA ALA A 56 0.71 -20.92 19.28
C ALA A 56 1.79 -22.02 19.18
N ARG A 57 3.06 -21.70 18.85
CA ARG A 57 4.13 -22.70 18.64
C ARG A 57 5.41 -22.50 19.44
N ARG A 58 5.43 -21.59 20.42
CA ARG A 58 6.56 -21.42 21.35
C ARG A 58 6.07 -21.20 22.79
N ASP A 59 5.45 -22.21 23.38
CA ASP A 59 5.89 -22.70 24.68
C ASP A 59 5.17 -24.00 25.03
N SER A 60 5.88 -25.10 24.93
CA SER A 60 5.43 -26.40 25.39
C SER A 60 6.61 -27.11 26.03
N SER A 61 7.12 -26.55 27.12
CA SER A 61 7.90 -27.29 28.13
C SER A 61 7.89 -26.55 29.47
N GLU A 62 6.95 -26.98 30.33
CA GLU A 62 7.08 -27.16 31.79
C GLU A 62 7.87 -26.12 32.63
N SER A 63 7.17 -25.43 33.54
CA SER A 63 7.29 -25.70 34.98
C SER A 63 6.20 -24.98 35.77
N ALA A 64 5.51 -25.75 36.61
CA ALA A 64 4.60 -25.25 37.62
C ALA A 64 5.34 -24.59 38.79
N ALA A 65 4.59 -23.76 39.54
CA ALA A 65 4.89 -23.13 40.82
C ALA A 65 5.67 -21.80 40.76
N ASP A 66 4.93 -20.67 40.84
CA ASP A 66 5.07 -19.79 42.00
C ASP A 66 3.81 -18.90 42.17
N LEU A 67 3.19 -18.96 43.34
CA LEU A 67 2.07 -18.12 43.75
C LEU A 67 2.65 -16.91 44.49
N ALA A 68 2.98 -15.84 43.77
CA ALA A 68 3.37 -14.57 44.38
C ALA A 68 2.16 -13.63 44.47
N LEU A 69 1.58 -13.58 45.68
CA LEU A 69 0.70 -12.50 46.14
C LEU A 69 1.39 -11.15 45.89
N HIS A 70 0.84 -10.31 45.02
CA HIS A 70 1.29 -8.94 44.88
C HIS A 70 0.26 -8.00 45.47
N GLU A 71 0.73 -7.23 46.44
CA GLU A 71 0.04 -6.17 47.17
C GLU A 71 -0.51 -5.13 46.17
N VAL A 72 -1.75 -4.71 46.39
CA VAL A 72 -2.40 -3.69 45.57
C VAL A 72 -1.77 -2.34 45.94
N ASP A 73 -0.79 -1.91 45.15
CA ASP A 73 -0.23 -0.56 45.24
C ASP A 73 -1.27 0.46 44.76
N GLU A 74 -1.70 1.34 45.68
CA GLU A 74 -2.72 2.37 45.46
C GLU A 74 -2.19 3.57 44.63
N GLU A 75 -0.95 3.53 44.13
CA GLU A 75 -0.37 4.53 43.22
C GLU A 75 -0.16 4.04 41.78
N ALA A 76 -0.65 2.85 41.41
CA ALA A 76 -0.55 2.37 40.03
C ALA A 76 -1.38 3.26 39.07
N LEU A 77 -0.69 3.98 38.17
CA LEU A 77 -1.30 4.71 37.05
C LEU A 77 -2.25 3.77 36.29
N PRO A 78 -3.45 4.21 35.90
CA PRO A 78 -4.41 3.36 35.21
C PRO A 78 -3.77 2.81 33.94
N VAL A 79 -3.69 1.49 33.84
CA VAL A 79 -3.37 0.79 32.58
C VAL A 79 -4.37 1.33 31.56
N GLN A 80 -3.85 2.13 30.62
CA GLN A 80 -4.65 2.65 29.52
C GLN A 80 -5.24 1.45 28.81
N GLN A 81 -6.54 1.24 29.00
CA GLN A 81 -7.29 0.25 28.25
C GLN A 81 -7.06 0.56 26.78
N HIS A 82 -6.33 -0.32 26.09
CA HIS A 82 -6.08 -0.18 24.66
C HIS A 82 -7.44 0.02 23.99
N PRO A 83 -7.66 1.11 23.24
CA PRO A 83 -8.89 1.28 22.51
C PRO A 83 -9.05 0.07 21.59
N THR A 84 -10.26 -0.51 21.55
CA THR A 84 -10.73 -1.56 20.63
C THR A 84 -9.77 -1.75 19.46
N SER A 85 -9.02 -2.86 19.47
CA SER A 85 -7.91 -3.15 18.54
C SER A 85 -8.30 -2.83 17.10
N ALA A 86 -7.92 -1.65 16.62
CA ALA A 86 -8.14 -1.29 15.23
C ALA A 86 -7.34 -2.28 14.36
N SER A 87 -7.98 -2.83 13.33
CA SER A 87 -7.30 -3.75 12.41
C SER A 87 -6.17 -3.01 11.70
N PRO A 88 -4.98 -3.64 11.57
CA PRO A 88 -3.85 -3.02 10.90
C PRO A 88 -4.20 -2.72 9.44
N ARG A 89 -3.73 -1.58 8.95
CA ARG A 89 -3.97 -1.14 7.57
C ARG A 89 -2.66 -0.75 6.90
N VAL A 90 -2.60 -1.02 5.61
CA VAL A 90 -1.58 -0.47 4.72
C VAL A 90 -2.20 0.68 3.93
N ILE A 91 -1.45 1.76 3.81
CA ILE A 91 -1.81 2.96 3.06
C ILE A 91 -0.83 3.10 1.92
N TYR A 92 -1.37 3.13 0.71
CA TYR A 92 -0.65 3.36 -0.52
C TYR A 92 -0.90 4.78 -0.98
N ASP A 93 0.16 5.56 -1.08
CA ASP A 93 0.12 6.90 -1.68
C ASP A 93 0.83 6.86 -3.03
N ILE A 94 0.11 7.22 -4.09
CA ILE A 94 0.64 7.31 -5.44
C ILE A 94 0.84 8.78 -5.77
N VAL A 95 2.10 9.16 -6.00
CA VAL A 95 2.52 10.54 -6.23
C VAL A 95 3.18 10.63 -7.60
N HIS A 96 2.84 11.64 -8.39
CA HIS A 96 3.57 11.92 -9.64
C HIS A 96 4.98 12.42 -9.33
N SER A 97 6.01 11.83 -9.95
CA SER A 97 7.37 12.37 -9.92
C SER A 97 7.60 13.31 -11.10
N PRO A 98 7.91 14.61 -10.87
CA PRO A 98 8.27 15.52 -11.95
C PRO A 98 9.53 15.10 -12.70
N SER A 99 10.54 14.60 -11.99
CA SER A 99 11.84 14.23 -12.56
C SER A 99 11.76 12.96 -13.41
N TYR A 100 11.04 11.94 -12.95
CA TYR A 100 10.87 10.70 -13.70
C TYR A 100 9.63 10.70 -14.60
N GLN A 101 8.74 11.69 -14.49
CA GLN A 101 7.50 11.80 -15.25
C GLN A 101 6.65 10.50 -15.21
N VAL A 102 6.61 9.84 -14.05
CA VAL A 102 5.83 8.62 -13.79
C VAL A 102 5.22 8.68 -12.39
N PRO A 103 4.18 7.90 -12.10
CA PRO A 103 3.71 7.71 -10.75
C PRO A 103 4.72 6.91 -9.92
N VAL A 104 4.82 7.24 -8.63
CA VAL A 104 5.70 6.62 -7.64
C VAL A 104 4.84 6.19 -6.46
N LEU A 105 5.03 4.95 -6.01
CA LEU A 105 4.25 4.34 -4.95
C LEU A 105 4.98 4.46 -3.62
N TYR A 106 4.30 4.98 -2.61
CA TYR A 106 4.74 5.07 -1.22
C TYR A 106 3.81 4.26 -0.32
N LEU A 107 4.36 3.59 0.70
CA LEU A 107 3.63 2.75 1.63
C LEU A 107 3.87 3.20 3.07
N THR A 108 2.79 3.31 3.82
CA THR A 108 2.79 3.51 5.28
C THR A 108 1.79 2.58 5.95
N PHE A 109 1.92 2.39 7.26
CA PHE A 109 1.10 1.46 8.02
C PHE A 109 0.41 2.20 9.17
N LYS A 110 -0.84 1.85 9.43
CA LYS A 110 -1.62 2.33 10.58
C LYS A 110 -2.09 1.15 11.42
N ASP A 111 -2.25 1.42 12.72
CA ASP A 111 -2.80 0.46 13.67
C ASP A 111 -2.02 -0.87 13.69
N PHE A 112 -0.71 -0.82 13.42
CA PHE A 112 0.13 -2.00 13.36
C PHE A 112 0.42 -2.53 14.78
N PRO A 113 0.34 -3.85 15.05
CA PRO A 113 0.28 -4.41 16.40
C PRO A 113 1.44 -4.00 17.34
N SER A 114 2.64 -3.81 16.80
CA SER A 114 3.81 -3.42 17.60
C SER A 114 3.85 -1.92 17.94
N GLY A 115 2.92 -1.11 17.42
CA GLY A 115 2.97 0.36 17.44
C GLY A 115 4.10 0.95 16.58
N ALA A 116 5.04 0.11 16.15
CA ALA A 116 6.14 0.44 15.26
C ALA A 116 5.78 0.11 13.80
N ARG A 117 6.56 0.67 12.87
CA ARG A 117 6.48 0.32 11.46
C ARG A 117 7.07 -1.09 11.25
N PRO A 118 6.44 -1.96 10.45
CA PRO A 118 7.04 -3.26 10.10
C PRO A 118 8.39 -3.06 9.43
N SER A 119 9.36 -3.92 9.71
CA SER A 119 10.63 -4.03 8.99
C SER A 119 10.43 -4.34 7.51
N LEU A 120 11.47 -4.16 6.69
CA LEU A 120 11.37 -4.42 5.26
C LEU A 120 10.97 -5.87 4.97
N ASP A 121 11.54 -6.83 5.70
CA ASP A 121 11.23 -8.27 5.58
C ASP A 121 9.77 -8.54 5.92
N GLU A 122 9.25 -7.96 7.02
CA GLU A 122 7.82 -8.07 7.37
C GLU A 122 6.92 -7.45 6.29
N VAL A 123 7.33 -6.36 5.65
CA VAL A 123 6.58 -5.77 4.52
C VAL A 123 6.53 -6.74 3.35
N TYR A 124 7.64 -7.42 3.03
CA TYR A 124 7.68 -8.45 2.00
C TYR A 124 6.74 -9.61 2.33
N ASP A 125 6.78 -10.13 3.55
CA ASP A 125 5.91 -11.23 3.98
C ASP A 125 4.42 -10.84 3.98
N LEU A 126 4.09 -9.61 4.35
CA LEU A 126 2.71 -9.13 4.42
C LEU A 126 2.11 -8.81 3.04
N LEU A 127 2.89 -8.25 2.12
CA LEU A 127 2.36 -7.64 0.89
C LEU A 127 2.74 -8.39 -0.38
N VAL A 128 3.86 -9.09 -0.38
CA VAL A 128 4.39 -9.73 -1.58
C VAL A 128 3.98 -11.19 -1.59
N PRO A 129 3.19 -11.65 -2.58
CA PRO A 129 2.86 -13.05 -2.71
C PRO A 129 4.14 -13.90 -2.74
N ALA A 130 4.16 -15.02 -2.00
CA ALA A 130 5.34 -15.88 -1.89
C ALA A 130 5.96 -16.29 -3.24
N ALA A 131 5.12 -16.44 -4.27
CA ALA A 131 5.56 -16.75 -5.65
C ALA A 131 6.39 -15.64 -6.32
N HIS A 132 6.30 -14.39 -5.85
CA HIS A 132 6.97 -13.23 -6.43
C HIS A 132 8.13 -12.69 -5.57
N GLN A 133 8.30 -13.21 -4.34
CA GLN A 133 9.36 -12.76 -3.42
C GLN A 133 10.76 -12.93 -4.04
N SER A 134 11.06 -14.09 -4.60
CA SER A 134 12.37 -14.37 -5.25
C SER A 134 12.64 -13.51 -6.49
N GLN A 135 11.60 -13.10 -7.22
CA GLN A 135 11.70 -12.25 -8.41
C GLN A 135 11.90 -10.76 -8.05
N LEU A 136 11.42 -10.35 -6.88
CA LEU A 136 11.61 -9.01 -6.32
C LEU A 136 12.98 -8.86 -5.65
N GLU A 137 13.49 -9.91 -4.98
CA GLU A 137 14.86 -9.95 -4.44
C GLU A 137 15.92 -9.84 -5.56
N SER A 138 15.66 -10.40 -6.74
CA SER A 138 16.58 -10.38 -7.88
C SER A 138 16.33 -9.17 -8.81
N VAL A 139 16.48 -7.93 -8.34
CA VAL A 139 16.41 -6.67 -9.15
C VAL A 139 15.39 -6.75 -10.31
N GLY A 140 14.14 -7.10 -9.97
CA GLY A 140 13.06 -7.21 -10.93
C GLY A 140 12.59 -5.85 -11.47
N VAL A 141 11.72 -5.89 -12.49
CA VAL A 141 11.05 -4.70 -13.08
C VAL A 141 10.28 -3.89 -12.02
N MET A 142 9.90 -4.53 -10.91
CA MET A 142 9.15 -3.94 -9.80
C MET A 142 10.01 -3.08 -8.85
N GLY A 143 11.32 -2.99 -9.05
CA GLY A 143 12.21 -2.23 -8.16
C GLY A 143 12.33 -2.84 -6.76
N ALA A 144 13.43 -2.55 -6.07
CA ALA A 144 13.55 -2.91 -4.65
C ALA A 144 12.71 -1.93 -3.81
N LEU A 145 11.94 -2.45 -2.85
CA LEU A 145 11.34 -1.61 -1.82
C LEU A 145 12.48 -0.96 -1.03
N SER A 146 12.41 0.36 -0.88
CA SER A 146 13.39 1.16 -0.14
C SER A 146 12.67 2.08 0.84
N MET A 147 13.41 2.69 1.77
CA MET A 147 12.87 3.71 2.67
C MET A 147 13.29 5.09 2.23
N ALA A 148 12.35 6.03 2.24
CA ALA A 148 12.60 7.45 2.00
C ALA A 148 11.58 8.30 2.79
N GLU A 149 11.76 9.61 2.74
CA GLU A 149 10.75 10.55 3.20
C GLU A 149 9.63 10.66 2.16
N HIS A 150 8.37 10.61 2.59
CA HIS A 150 7.22 10.78 1.72
C HIS A 150 7.15 12.23 1.21
N PRO A 151 7.14 12.47 -0.11
CA PRO A 151 7.37 13.81 -0.68
C PRO A 151 6.28 14.83 -0.33
N VAL A 152 5.09 14.37 0.03
CA VAL A 152 3.95 15.23 0.38
C VAL A 152 3.77 15.42 1.90
N THR A 153 3.98 14.38 2.71
CA THR A 153 3.68 14.41 4.16
C THR A 153 4.93 14.63 5.00
N GLY A 154 6.13 14.48 4.45
CA GLY A 154 7.39 14.57 5.18
C GLY A 154 7.64 13.41 6.16
N THR A 155 6.81 12.37 6.13
CA THR A 155 6.93 11.22 7.05
C THR A 155 7.74 10.10 6.42
N PRO A 156 8.48 9.29 7.19
CA PRO A 156 9.14 8.11 6.63
C PRO A 156 8.12 7.18 5.97
N ALA A 157 8.47 6.60 4.83
CA ALA A 157 7.64 5.69 4.05
C ALA A 157 8.52 4.68 3.32
N TYR A 158 7.97 3.48 3.07
CA TYR A 158 8.54 2.62 2.04
C TYR A 158 8.15 3.17 0.68
N PHE A 159 8.97 2.95 -0.33
CA PHE A 159 8.62 3.32 -1.70
C PHE A 159 9.23 2.38 -2.71
N VAL A 160 8.59 2.32 -3.87
CA VAL A 160 9.10 1.62 -5.05
C VAL A 160 9.87 2.62 -5.91
N HIS A 161 11.17 2.37 -6.12
CA HIS A 161 12.00 3.28 -6.89
C HIS A 161 11.60 3.31 -8.39
N PRO A 162 11.39 4.50 -8.99
CA PRO A 162 10.77 4.61 -10.32
C PRO A 162 11.70 4.42 -11.52
N CYS A 163 12.99 4.14 -11.32
CA CYS A 163 14.00 4.16 -12.40
C CYS A 163 13.67 3.22 -13.58
N ARG A 164 13.02 2.08 -13.32
CA ARG A 164 12.62 1.12 -14.35
C ARG A 164 11.16 1.21 -14.78
N THR A 165 10.37 2.08 -14.14
CA THR A 165 8.94 2.22 -14.41
C THR A 165 8.69 2.63 -15.86
N GLN A 166 9.45 3.58 -16.40
CA GLN A 166 9.26 3.99 -17.80
C GLN A 166 9.54 2.86 -18.79
N GLU A 167 10.58 2.06 -18.56
CA GLU A 167 10.94 0.90 -19.39
C GLU A 167 9.81 -0.14 -19.35
N ALA A 168 9.36 -0.48 -18.13
CA ALA A 168 8.27 -1.41 -17.91
C ALA A 168 6.97 -1.00 -18.63
N MET A 169 6.60 0.28 -18.49
CA MET A 169 5.40 0.82 -19.13
C MET A 169 5.51 0.84 -20.66
N LEU A 170 6.71 1.05 -21.21
CA LEU A 170 6.90 1.02 -22.66
C LEU A 170 6.67 -0.37 -23.25
N ALA A 171 7.00 -1.43 -22.51
CA ALA A 171 6.85 -2.81 -22.99
C ALA A 171 5.38 -3.26 -23.12
N LEU A 172 4.46 -2.62 -22.39
CA LEU A 172 3.03 -2.98 -22.37
C LEU A 172 2.17 -2.17 -23.34
N VAL A 173 2.69 -1.02 -23.77
CA VAL A 173 1.92 -0.08 -24.57
C VAL A 173 2.23 -0.30 -26.04
N THR A 174 1.27 -0.87 -26.77
CA THR A 174 1.36 -1.15 -28.20
C THR A 174 1.00 0.06 -29.07
N GLU A 175 0.20 1.00 -28.55
CA GLU A 175 -0.25 2.19 -29.25
C GLU A 175 0.56 3.44 -28.86
N ARG A 176 0.69 4.40 -29.78
CA ARG A 176 1.47 5.64 -29.51
C ARG A 176 0.80 6.56 -28.49
N THR A 177 -0.51 6.44 -28.27
CA THR A 177 -1.29 7.31 -27.39
C THR A 177 -2.13 6.44 -26.46
N VAL A 178 -1.91 6.56 -25.15
CA VAL A 178 -2.67 5.84 -24.11
C VAL A 178 -3.49 6.86 -23.34
N LYS A 179 -4.76 6.56 -23.09
CA LYS A 179 -5.60 7.43 -22.28
C LYS A 179 -5.06 7.47 -20.84
N PRO A 180 -5.17 8.60 -20.13
CA PRO A 180 -4.61 8.73 -18.78
C PRO A 180 -5.08 7.62 -17.81
N GLN A 181 -6.36 7.25 -17.88
CA GLN A 181 -6.94 6.19 -17.07
C GLN A 181 -6.27 4.84 -17.36
N ASP A 182 -6.16 4.48 -18.63
CA ASP A 182 -5.55 3.22 -19.07
C ASP A 182 -4.07 3.16 -18.67
N TYR A 183 -3.34 4.28 -18.76
CA TYR A 183 -1.97 4.36 -18.27
C TYR A 183 -1.89 4.02 -16.78
N LEU A 184 -2.74 4.63 -15.95
CA LEU A 184 -2.74 4.41 -14.51
C LEU A 184 -3.14 2.96 -14.17
N LEU A 185 -4.09 2.37 -14.90
CA LEU A 185 -4.48 0.96 -14.75
C LEU A 185 -3.31 0.02 -15.06
N LEU A 186 -2.63 0.24 -16.20
CA LEU A 186 -1.45 -0.55 -16.58
C LEU A 186 -0.33 -0.41 -15.55
N TRP A 187 -0.08 0.82 -15.08
CA TRP A 187 0.93 1.09 -14.06
C TRP A 187 0.61 0.38 -12.74
N LEU A 188 -0.66 0.38 -12.31
CA LEU A 188 -1.11 -0.36 -11.12
C LEU A 188 -0.90 -1.88 -11.29
N GLY A 189 -1.14 -2.41 -12.48
CA GLY A 189 -0.87 -3.82 -12.79
C GLY A 189 0.62 -4.19 -12.66
N VAL A 190 1.52 -3.33 -13.16
CA VAL A 190 2.97 -3.57 -13.14
C VAL A 190 3.58 -3.36 -11.76
N ILE A 191 3.30 -2.22 -11.15
CA ILE A 191 3.95 -1.77 -9.92
C ILE A 191 3.14 -2.14 -8.69
N GLY A 192 1.82 -1.91 -8.73
CA GLY A 192 0.93 -2.17 -7.60
C GLY A 192 0.85 -3.66 -7.26
N GLY A 193 0.73 -4.53 -8.26
CA GLY A 193 0.66 -5.98 -8.05
C GLY A 193 1.88 -6.58 -7.32
N GLY A 194 3.06 -5.98 -7.51
CA GLY A 194 4.30 -6.39 -6.86
C GLY A 194 4.33 -6.16 -5.35
N VAL A 195 3.49 -5.26 -4.84
CA VAL A 195 3.46 -4.88 -3.41
C VAL A 195 2.05 -5.00 -2.83
N GLY A 196 1.28 -5.97 -3.32
CA GLY A 196 -0.03 -6.30 -2.75
C GLY A 196 -1.15 -5.31 -3.08
N LEU A 197 -0.91 -4.31 -3.93
CA LEU A 197 -1.92 -3.36 -4.43
C LEU A 197 -2.61 -3.90 -5.70
N ASN A 198 -3.16 -5.11 -5.60
CA ASN A 198 -3.95 -5.70 -6.67
C ASN A 198 -5.28 -4.95 -6.83
N MET A 199 -5.61 -4.60 -8.08
CA MET A 199 -6.86 -3.93 -8.41
C MET A 199 -8.04 -4.90 -8.43
N PRO A 200 -9.18 -4.58 -7.79
CA PRO A 200 -10.42 -5.34 -7.91
C PRO A 200 -10.92 -5.38 -9.37
N ILE A 201 -11.39 -6.54 -9.82
CA ILE A 201 -11.78 -6.76 -11.23
C ILE A 201 -12.98 -5.86 -11.61
N GLU A 202 -13.94 -5.71 -10.71
CA GLU A 202 -15.13 -4.87 -10.89
C GLU A 202 -14.74 -3.41 -11.11
N LEU A 203 -13.77 -2.92 -10.33
CA LEU A 203 -13.20 -1.58 -10.49
C LEU A 203 -12.48 -1.44 -11.82
N ALA A 204 -11.65 -2.41 -12.20
CA ALA A 204 -10.96 -2.40 -13.48
C ALA A 204 -11.92 -2.36 -14.68
N GLN A 205 -13.01 -3.15 -14.63
CA GLN A 205 -14.05 -3.18 -15.67
C GLN A 205 -14.78 -1.84 -15.79
N MET A 206 -15.17 -1.22 -14.67
CA MET A 206 -15.86 0.08 -14.70
C MET A 206 -14.96 1.21 -15.20
N VAL A 207 -13.70 1.25 -14.76
CA VAL A 207 -12.74 2.25 -15.25
C VAL A 207 -12.50 2.05 -16.76
N GLY A 208 -12.29 0.81 -17.21
CA GLY A 208 -12.14 0.50 -18.64
C GLY A 208 -13.38 0.86 -19.48
N ALA A 209 -14.59 0.60 -18.98
CA ALA A 209 -15.83 0.97 -19.65
C ALA A 209 -16.03 2.50 -19.73
N SER A 210 -15.55 3.24 -18.74
CA SER A 210 -15.56 4.72 -18.76
C SER A 210 -14.48 5.30 -19.66
N SER A 211 -13.36 4.59 -19.83
CA SER A 211 -12.27 4.95 -20.75
C SER A 211 -12.64 4.69 -22.21
N GLY A 212 -13.52 3.72 -22.50
CA GLY A 212 -13.99 3.41 -23.86
C GLY A 212 -14.99 4.38 -24.48
N ARG A 213 -15.44 5.40 -23.73
CA ARG A 213 -16.35 6.45 -24.22
C ARG A 213 -15.61 7.72 -24.68
#